data_AF-A0A6J8DKE5-F1
#
_entry.id   AF-A0A6J8DKE5-F1
#
_cell.length_a   1.000
_cell.length_b   1.000
_cell.length_c   1.000
_cell.angle_alpha   90.00
_cell.angle_beta   90.00
_cell.angle_gamma   90.00
#
_symmetry.space_group_name_H-M   'P 1'
#
loop_
_entity.id
_entity.type
_entity.pdbx_description
1 polymer ?
#
loop_
_entity_poly.entity_id
_entity_poly.type
_entity_poly.pdbx_seq_one_letter_code
_entity_poly.pdbx_strand_id
1 'polypeptide(L)'
;MGYMWTGLLVLLVFSTVITHASKCCLPTQMEGSSGLSMGYQIQTKGYGTEALFQMAFDVKGKRKSMLGEGRTNGIPFKTHEIDDYAAGKKYTLTNGKCVVTILKTEIFCIQSDAKLLMSIFFGYGDMKIDVDMYLFSYNGANITMSVTKDSRVPVSQHILFPNVLLTLVTWE
;
A
#
# COMPACT_ATOMS: atom_id res chain seq x y z
N MET A 1 -27.43 64.84 17.68
CA MET A 1 -26.90 64.43 16.37
C MET A 1 -25.79 63.44 16.62
N GLY A 2 -26.07 62.16 16.37
CA GLY A 2 -25.19 61.04 16.69
C GLY A 2 -24.78 60.28 15.43
N TYR A 3 -23.52 59.86 15.41
CA TYR A 3 -22.89 58.86 14.55
C TYR A 3 -21.73 58.33 15.44
N MET A 4 -21.69 57.17 16.09
CA MET A 4 -22.18 55.80 15.86
C MET A 4 -21.67 55.16 14.56
N TRP A 5 -20.77 54.18 14.75
CA TRP A 5 -20.34 53.10 13.85
C TRP A 5 -19.29 53.39 12.78
N THR A 6 -18.00 53.33 13.15
CA THR A 6 -16.93 52.88 12.25
C THR A 6 -15.79 52.26 13.06
N GLY A 7 -15.56 50.95 12.92
CA GLY A 7 -14.35 50.33 13.47
C GLY A 7 -14.52 48.92 14.06
N LEU A 8 -15.68 48.29 13.90
CA LEU A 8 -15.86 46.85 14.17
C LEU A 8 -16.02 46.13 12.83
N LEU A 9 -15.38 44.97 12.69
CA LEU A 9 -15.37 44.09 11.51
C LEU A 9 -14.31 44.39 10.41
N VAL A 10 -13.04 44.51 10.81
CA VAL A 10 -11.98 43.77 10.09
C VAL A 10 -11.73 42.46 10.84
N LEU A 11 -12.80 41.73 11.13
CA LEU A 11 -12.72 40.27 11.30
C LEU A 11 -12.56 39.75 9.87
N LEU A 12 -11.33 39.87 9.37
CA LEU A 12 -10.82 39.06 8.29
C LEU A 12 -11.01 37.63 8.76
N VAL A 13 -12.17 37.10 8.40
CA VAL A 13 -12.50 35.69 8.39
C VAL A 13 -11.42 35.07 7.52
N PHE A 14 -10.29 34.73 8.15
CA PHE A 14 -9.43 33.63 7.75
C PHE A 14 -10.32 32.40 7.87
N SER A 15 -11.24 32.23 6.92
CA SER A 15 -11.76 30.94 6.54
C SER A 15 -10.54 30.20 6.01
N THR A 16 -9.75 29.66 6.93
CA THR A 16 -8.90 28.52 6.66
C THR A 16 -9.87 27.48 6.14
N VAL A 17 -9.99 27.43 4.81
CA VAL A 17 -10.48 26.26 4.12
C VAL A 17 -9.46 25.20 4.47
N ILE A 18 -9.71 24.52 5.58
CA ILE A 18 -9.05 23.26 5.88
C ILE A 18 -9.62 22.35 4.80
N THR A 19 -9.00 22.39 3.63
CA THR A 19 -9.08 21.31 2.66
C THR A 19 -8.63 20.10 3.45
N HIS A 20 -9.60 19.38 4.00
CA HIS A 20 -9.37 18.03 4.47
C HIS A 20 -8.84 17.31 3.25
N ALA A 21 -7.50 17.18 3.19
CA ALA A 21 -6.85 16.29 2.25
C ALA A 21 -7.48 14.93 2.53
N SER A 22 -8.47 14.57 1.70
CA SER A 22 -9.21 13.34 1.90
C SER A 22 -8.18 12.23 1.84
N LYS A 23 -8.13 11.41 2.90
CA LYS A 23 -7.24 10.26 2.94
C LYS A 23 -7.46 9.47 1.66
N CYS A 24 -6.42 9.36 0.84
CA CYS A 24 -6.48 8.63 -0.42
C CYS A 24 -6.58 7.14 -0.08
N CYS A 25 -7.81 6.64 0.01
CA CYS A 25 -8.10 5.26 0.29
C CYS A 25 -8.25 4.48 -1.02
N LEU A 26 -7.81 3.24 -1.00
CA LEU A 26 -7.98 2.32 -2.11
C LEU A 26 -9.47 1.96 -2.28
N PRO A 27 -9.90 1.51 -3.46
CA PRO A 27 -11.26 1.01 -3.67
C PRO A 27 -11.65 -0.03 -2.62
N THR A 28 -12.89 0.02 -2.12
CA THR A 28 -13.32 -0.86 -1.02
C THR A 28 -13.36 -2.34 -1.40
N GLN A 29 -13.49 -2.63 -2.70
CA GLN A 29 -13.43 -3.97 -3.25
C GLN A 29 -12.69 -3.89 -4.58
N MET A 30 -11.75 -4.80 -4.81
CA MET A 30 -11.04 -4.88 -6.07
C MET A 30 -10.53 -6.30 -6.30
N GLU A 31 -10.47 -6.68 -7.56
CA GLU A 31 -9.77 -7.86 -8.04
C GLU A 31 -8.77 -7.43 -9.11
N GLY A 32 -7.64 -8.11 -9.21
CA GLY A 32 -6.63 -7.78 -10.19
C GLY A 32 -5.45 -8.72 -10.17
N SER A 33 -4.43 -8.39 -10.95
CA SER A 33 -3.16 -9.11 -10.96
C SER A 33 -2.03 -8.19 -10.52
N SER A 34 -1.04 -8.75 -9.81
CA SER A 34 0.15 -8.04 -9.38
C SER A 34 1.39 -8.83 -9.75
N GLY A 35 2.40 -8.13 -10.26
CA GLY A 35 3.78 -8.63 -10.29
C GLY A 35 4.49 -8.32 -8.98
N LEU A 36 5.37 -9.23 -8.56
CA LEU A 36 6.29 -9.02 -7.44
C LEU A 36 7.70 -9.26 -7.92
N SER A 37 8.60 -8.34 -7.60
CA SER A 37 10.04 -8.54 -7.63
C SER A 37 10.62 -8.08 -6.29
N MET A 38 11.35 -8.96 -5.63
CA MET A 38 11.88 -8.73 -4.28
C MET A 38 13.29 -9.26 -4.16
N GLY A 39 14.17 -8.46 -3.57
CA GLY A 39 15.50 -8.87 -3.14
C GLY A 39 15.59 -8.84 -1.61
N TYR A 40 16.19 -9.87 -1.01
CA TYR A 40 16.47 -9.89 0.42
C TYR A 40 17.75 -10.69 0.71
N GLN A 41 18.31 -10.49 1.91
CA GLN A 41 19.51 -11.17 2.38
C GLN A 41 19.21 -11.91 3.68
N ILE A 42 19.61 -13.18 3.72
CA ILE A 42 19.63 -14.00 4.94
C ILE A 42 21.08 -14.30 5.24
N GLN A 43 21.55 -13.87 6.42
CA GLN A 43 22.96 -13.94 6.80
C GLN A 43 23.86 -13.28 5.73
N THR A 44 24.70 -14.04 5.03
CA THR A 44 25.58 -13.56 3.95
C THR A 44 25.07 -13.89 2.55
N LYS A 45 23.90 -14.54 2.44
CA LYS A 45 23.36 -15.02 1.16
C LYS A 45 22.20 -14.16 0.69
N GLY A 46 22.31 -13.67 -0.54
CA GLY A 46 21.25 -12.95 -1.24
C GLY A 46 20.21 -13.88 -1.87
N TYR A 47 18.98 -13.41 -1.94
CA TYR A 47 17.83 -14.08 -2.53
C TYR A 47 17.06 -13.11 -3.41
N GLY A 48 16.79 -13.51 -4.64
CA GLY A 48 15.87 -12.84 -5.56
C GLY A 48 14.59 -13.65 -5.69
N THR A 49 13.45 -12.98 -5.60
CA THR A 49 12.12 -13.57 -5.77
C THR A 49 11.33 -12.79 -6.82
N GLU A 50 10.72 -13.52 -7.74
CA GLU A 50 9.81 -13.00 -8.74
C GLU A 50 8.53 -13.82 -8.73
N ALA A 51 7.37 -13.17 -8.79
CA ALA A 51 6.09 -13.86 -8.75
C ALA A 51 4.98 -13.06 -9.45
N LEU A 52 3.94 -13.78 -9.88
CA LEU A 52 2.68 -13.22 -10.35
C LEU A 52 1.57 -13.69 -9.43
N PHE A 53 0.74 -12.75 -8.98
CA PHE A 53 -0.39 -13.00 -8.09
C PHE A 53 -1.68 -12.53 -8.73
N GLN A 54 -2.74 -13.31 -8.60
CA GLN A 54 -4.12 -12.83 -8.61
C GLN A 54 -4.46 -12.36 -7.20
N MET A 55 -4.99 -11.15 -7.08
CA MET A 55 -5.33 -10.54 -5.81
C MET A 55 -6.81 -10.19 -5.78
N ALA A 56 -7.43 -10.42 -4.64
CA ALA A 56 -8.79 -10.00 -4.33
C ALA A 56 -8.80 -9.32 -2.97
N PHE A 57 -9.58 -8.27 -2.86
CA PHE A 57 -9.60 -7.38 -1.71
C PHE A 57 -11.03 -6.99 -1.38
N ASP A 58 -11.38 -7.07 -0.09
CA ASP A 58 -12.68 -6.68 0.44
C ASP A 58 -12.54 -6.00 1.81
N VAL A 59 -12.60 -4.67 1.82
CA VAL A 59 -12.53 -3.85 3.05
C VAL A 59 -13.71 -4.15 3.97
N LYS A 60 -14.91 -4.36 3.40
CA LYS A 60 -16.12 -4.58 4.21
C LYS A 60 -16.07 -5.95 4.87
N GLY A 61 -15.66 -6.96 4.11
CA GLY A 61 -15.43 -8.31 4.60
C GLY A 61 -14.14 -8.48 5.40
N LYS A 62 -13.30 -7.44 5.49
CA LYS A 62 -12.01 -7.44 6.20
C LYS A 62 -11.10 -8.59 5.74
N ARG A 63 -11.01 -8.77 4.43
CA ARG A 63 -10.31 -9.90 3.81
C ARG A 63 -9.48 -9.47 2.61
N LYS A 64 -8.32 -10.10 2.47
CA LYS A 64 -7.48 -10.04 1.28
C LYS A 64 -7.03 -11.45 0.93
N SER A 65 -7.06 -11.80 -0.35
CA SER A 65 -6.58 -13.08 -0.86
C SER A 65 -5.58 -12.82 -1.97
N MET A 66 -4.47 -13.57 -1.97
CA MET A 66 -3.47 -13.55 -3.03
C MET A 66 -3.13 -14.99 -3.41
N LEU A 67 -3.42 -15.36 -4.64
CA LEU A 67 -3.07 -16.66 -5.21
C LEU A 67 -2.03 -16.44 -6.29
N GLY A 68 -0.91 -17.15 -6.23
CA GLY A 68 0.12 -16.95 -7.24
C GLY A 68 1.19 -18.03 -7.28
N GLU A 69 2.08 -17.84 -8.24
CA GLU A 69 3.25 -18.67 -8.45
C GLU A 69 4.45 -17.80 -8.80
N GLY A 70 5.64 -18.33 -8.53
CA GLY A 70 6.87 -17.58 -8.69
C GLY A 70 8.10 -18.43 -8.55
N ARG A 71 9.25 -17.77 -8.46
CA ARG A 71 10.56 -18.38 -8.28
C ARG A 71 11.37 -17.63 -7.23
N THR A 72 12.07 -18.36 -6.39
CA THR A 72 13.12 -17.82 -5.50
C THR A 72 14.45 -18.42 -5.91
N ASN A 73 15.40 -17.60 -6.39
CA ASN A 73 16.67 -18.06 -6.94
C ASN A 73 16.50 -19.22 -7.96
N GLY A 74 15.50 -19.10 -8.84
CA GLY A 74 15.16 -20.11 -9.85
C GLY A 74 14.28 -21.27 -9.37
N ILE A 75 14.14 -21.49 -8.06
CA ILE A 75 13.32 -22.57 -7.49
C ILE A 75 11.84 -22.16 -7.52
N PRO A 76 10.96 -22.91 -8.23
CA PRO A 76 9.56 -22.56 -8.35
C PRO A 76 8.79 -22.79 -7.04
N PHE A 77 7.75 -21.99 -6.81
CA PHE A 77 6.80 -22.19 -5.72
C PHE A 77 5.39 -21.78 -6.16
N LYS A 78 4.39 -22.38 -5.52
CA LYS A 78 2.98 -21.95 -5.57
C LYS A 78 2.54 -21.56 -4.19
N THR A 79 1.85 -20.43 -4.08
CA THR A 79 1.39 -19.93 -2.79
C THR A 79 -0.01 -19.34 -2.85
N HIS A 80 -0.75 -19.51 -1.77
CA HIS A 80 -2.02 -18.84 -1.52
C HIS A 80 -1.94 -18.19 -0.14
N GLU A 81 -1.98 -16.86 -0.11
CA GLU A 81 -2.09 -16.07 1.12
C GLU A 81 -3.53 -15.61 1.30
N ILE A 82 -4.08 -15.78 2.50
CA ILE A 82 -5.36 -15.19 2.91
C ILE A 82 -5.11 -14.40 4.20
N ASP A 83 -5.37 -13.10 4.15
CA ASP A 83 -5.42 -12.24 5.32
C ASP A 83 -6.88 -12.11 5.76
N ASP A 84 -7.22 -12.69 6.90
CA ASP A 84 -8.51 -12.51 7.56
C ASP A 84 -8.32 -11.55 8.74
N TYR A 85 -8.54 -10.25 8.47
CA TYR A 85 -8.39 -9.19 9.46
C TYR A 85 -9.50 -9.23 10.51
N ALA A 86 -10.67 -9.80 10.19
CA ALA A 86 -11.72 -10.04 11.19
C ALA A 86 -11.30 -11.08 12.23
N ALA A 87 -10.60 -12.13 11.80
CA ALA A 87 -10.05 -13.17 12.67
C ALA A 87 -8.67 -12.83 13.25
N GLY A 88 -8.00 -11.77 12.78
CA GLY A 88 -6.63 -11.43 13.16
C GLY A 88 -5.60 -12.48 12.72
N LYS A 89 -5.85 -13.17 11.61
CA LYS A 89 -5.04 -14.31 11.14
C LYS A 89 -4.60 -14.13 9.69
N LYS A 90 -3.36 -14.52 9.41
CA LYS A 90 -2.84 -14.73 8.06
C LYS A 90 -2.62 -16.22 7.85
N TYR A 91 -3.16 -16.75 6.75
CA TYR A 91 -3.00 -18.12 6.30
C TYR A 91 -2.12 -18.11 5.07
N THR A 92 -1.01 -18.84 5.11
CA THR A 92 -0.09 -18.97 3.97
C THR A 92 0.03 -20.45 3.62
N LEU A 93 -0.54 -20.84 2.49
CA LEU A 93 -0.41 -22.17 1.93
C LEU A 93 0.68 -22.14 0.87
N THR A 94 1.83 -22.76 1.11
CA THR A 94 2.92 -22.87 0.14
C THR A 94 3.25 -24.33 -0.09
N ASN A 95 3.18 -24.78 -1.35
CA ASN A 95 3.46 -26.17 -1.75
C ASN A 95 2.77 -27.22 -0.87
N GLY A 96 1.49 -26.99 -0.55
CA GLY A 96 0.67 -27.90 0.27
C GLY A 96 0.85 -27.78 1.79
N LYS A 97 1.80 -26.97 2.27
CA LYS A 97 1.99 -26.69 3.71
C LYS A 97 1.29 -25.39 4.09
N CYS A 98 0.43 -25.44 5.11
CA CYS A 98 -0.27 -24.28 5.63
C CYS A 98 0.40 -23.77 6.91
N VAL A 99 0.74 -22.48 6.93
CA VAL A 99 1.26 -21.78 8.10
C VAL A 99 0.26 -20.70 8.48
N VAL A 100 -0.06 -20.59 9.77
CA VAL A 100 -0.97 -19.58 10.30
C VAL A 100 -0.18 -18.63 11.20
N THR A 101 -0.30 -17.33 10.97
CA THR A 101 0.39 -16.30 11.75
C THR A 101 -0.60 -15.23 12.25
N ILE A 102 -0.20 -14.49 13.28
CA ILE A 102 -0.98 -13.36 13.82
C ILE A 102 -0.87 -12.17 12.87
N LEU A 103 -2.02 -11.59 12.52
CA LEU A 103 -2.10 -10.41 11.66
C LEU A 103 -2.32 -9.16 12.52
N LYS A 104 -1.37 -8.22 12.48
CA LYS A 104 -1.31 -7.10 13.46
C LYS A 104 -2.04 -5.83 13.01
N THR A 105 -2.08 -5.52 11.72
CA THR A 105 -2.68 -4.28 11.24
C THR A 105 -3.09 -4.37 9.78
N GLU A 106 -4.15 -3.63 9.46
CA GLU A 106 -4.73 -3.44 8.14
C GLU A 106 -4.31 -2.06 7.59
N ILE A 107 -3.81 -1.99 6.35
CA ILE A 107 -3.65 -0.70 5.67
C ILE A 107 -4.41 -0.73 4.37
N PHE A 108 -5.44 0.10 4.29
CA PHE A 108 -6.26 0.27 3.09
C PHE A 108 -6.20 1.67 2.51
N CYS A 109 -5.47 2.57 3.17
CA CYS A 109 -5.32 3.95 2.75
C CYS A 109 -3.87 4.38 2.79
N ILE A 110 -3.52 5.30 1.89
CA ILE A 110 -2.27 6.05 1.99
C ILE A 110 -2.27 6.79 3.32
N GLN A 111 -1.15 6.72 4.04
CA GLN A 111 -1.04 7.36 5.36
C GLN A 111 -1.23 8.87 5.25
N SER A 112 -1.81 9.49 6.27
CA SER A 112 -2.12 10.93 6.23
C SER A 112 -0.89 11.83 6.21
N ASP A 113 0.26 11.31 6.64
CA ASP A 113 1.56 11.97 6.59
C ASP A 113 2.31 11.70 5.27
N ALA A 114 1.68 11.03 4.30
CA ALA A 114 2.32 10.75 3.03
C ALA A 114 2.62 12.02 2.23
N LYS A 115 3.86 12.11 1.76
CA LYS A 115 4.33 13.20 0.92
C LYS A 115 4.10 12.88 -0.55
N LEU A 116 3.36 13.72 -1.26
CA LEU A 116 3.31 13.68 -2.72
C LEU A 116 4.71 13.97 -3.26
N LEU A 117 5.29 13.00 -3.98
CA LEU A 117 6.59 13.15 -4.65
C LEU A 117 6.43 13.83 -6.00
N MET A 118 5.50 13.33 -6.82
CA MET A 118 5.25 13.82 -8.17
C MET A 118 3.92 13.32 -8.71
N SER A 119 3.44 13.97 -9.76
CA SER A 119 2.33 13.51 -10.58
C SER A 119 2.85 13.26 -12.00
N ILE A 120 2.61 12.06 -12.52
CA ILE A 120 3.07 11.61 -13.84
C ILE A 120 1.90 11.00 -14.62
N PHE A 121 2.14 10.56 -15.85
CA PHE A 121 1.20 9.72 -16.58
C PHE A 121 1.92 8.49 -17.17
N PHE A 122 1.22 7.37 -17.26
CA PHE A 122 1.64 6.20 -18.01
C PHE A 122 0.88 6.09 -19.32
N GLY A 123 1.55 5.68 -20.41
CA GLY A 123 0.93 5.50 -21.72
C GLY A 123 1.42 6.49 -22.78
N TYR A 124 0.68 6.62 -23.88
CA TYR A 124 1.07 7.44 -25.03
C TYR A 124 -0.16 8.05 -25.73
N GLY A 125 -0.03 9.30 -26.19
CA GLY A 125 -1.12 10.03 -26.84
C GLY A 125 -2.32 10.19 -25.93
N ASP A 126 -3.50 9.85 -26.44
CA ASP A 126 -4.77 9.90 -25.70
C ASP A 126 -4.98 8.69 -24.77
N MET A 127 -4.17 7.63 -24.92
CA MET A 127 -4.22 6.44 -24.07
C MET A 127 -3.24 6.62 -22.91
N LYS A 128 -3.62 7.48 -21.95
CA LYS A 128 -2.82 7.76 -20.77
C LYS A 128 -3.60 7.59 -19.47
N ILE A 129 -2.86 7.23 -18.42
CA ILE A 129 -3.37 7.11 -17.05
C ILE A 129 -2.58 8.09 -16.19
N ASP A 130 -3.26 9.11 -15.65
CA ASP A 130 -2.65 10.04 -14.71
C ASP A 130 -2.49 9.41 -13.32
N VAL A 131 -1.29 9.55 -12.76
CA VAL A 131 -0.89 8.89 -11.51
C VAL A 131 -0.22 9.88 -10.57
N ASP A 132 -0.57 9.79 -9.29
CA ASP A 132 0.13 10.46 -8.20
C ASP A 132 1.04 9.46 -7.48
N MET A 133 2.28 9.88 -7.19
CA MET A 133 3.26 9.09 -6.45
C MET A 133 3.46 9.66 -5.05
N TYR A 134 3.29 8.84 -4.03
CA TYR A 134 3.41 9.21 -2.62
C TYR A 134 4.57 8.46 -1.96
N LEU A 135 5.22 9.12 -1.00
CA LEU A 135 6.22 8.55 -0.11
C LEU A 135 5.74 8.65 1.33
N PHE A 136 5.78 7.54 2.05
CA PHE A 136 5.49 7.50 3.48
C PHE A 136 6.26 6.37 4.16
N SER A 137 6.36 6.41 5.47
CA SER A 137 6.96 5.33 6.26
C SER A 137 5.86 4.51 6.93
N TYR A 138 6.05 3.19 6.98
CA TYR A 138 5.13 2.29 7.68
C TYR A 138 5.87 1.07 8.22
N ASN A 139 5.72 0.77 9.51
CA ASN A 139 6.39 -0.34 10.20
C ASN A 139 7.91 -0.41 9.92
N GLY A 140 8.59 0.74 9.93
CA GLY A 140 10.03 0.83 9.68
C GLY A 140 10.43 0.68 8.21
N ALA A 141 9.49 0.51 7.28
CA ALA A 141 9.73 0.54 5.85
C ALA A 141 9.47 1.93 5.26
N ASN A 142 10.22 2.30 4.23
CA ASN A 142 9.88 3.41 3.34
C ASN A 142 9.08 2.86 2.16
N ILE A 143 7.89 3.39 1.97
CA ILE A 143 6.96 2.97 0.92
C ILE A 143 6.81 4.10 -0.08
N THR A 144 7.14 3.81 -1.34
CA THR A 144 6.74 4.64 -2.48
C THR A 144 5.57 3.95 -3.17
N MET A 145 4.42 4.61 -3.25
CA MET A 145 3.21 4.05 -3.84
C MET A 145 2.69 4.99 -4.92
N SER A 146 2.26 4.43 -6.04
CA SER A 146 1.64 5.17 -7.13
C SER A 146 0.18 4.75 -7.28
N VAL A 147 -0.71 5.73 -7.43
CA VAL A 147 -2.17 5.52 -7.54
C VAL A 147 -2.75 6.38 -8.66
N THR A 148 -3.79 5.89 -9.34
CA THR A 148 -4.51 6.69 -10.34
C THR A 148 -5.12 7.94 -9.69
N LYS A 149 -5.14 9.08 -10.40
CA LYS A 149 -5.65 10.34 -9.84
C LYS A 149 -7.16 10.33 -9.61
N ASP A 150 -7.90 9.69 -10.51
CA ASP A 150 -9.35 9.70 -10.58
C ASP A 150 -10.01 8.75 -9.56
N SER A 151 -9.44 7.55 -9.43
CA SER A 151 -10.06 6.41 -8.77
C SER A 151 -9.20 5.83 -7.64
N ARG A 152 -7.97 6.33 -7.48
CA ARG A 152 -7.01 5.91 -6.44
C ARG A 152 -6.68 4.42 -6.48
N VAL A 153 -6.77 3.82 -7.66
CA VAL A 153 -6.39 2.43 -7.91
C VAL A 153 -4.86 2.32 -7.82
N PRO A 154 -4.30 1.36 -7.06
CA PRO A 154 -2.85 1.16 -7.01
C PRO A 154 -2.30 0.77 -8.39
N VAL A 155 -1.21 1.42 -8.80
CA VAL A 155 -0.51 1.12 -10.05
C VAL A 155 0.82 0.44 -9.75
N SER A 156 1.58 0.95 -8.78
CA SER A 156 2.83 0.34 -8.33
C SER A 156 3.11 0.63 -6.86
N GLN A 157 3.88 -0.26 -6.24
CA GLN A 157 4.37 -0.10 -4.87
C GLN A 157 5.82 -0.57 -4.79
N HIS A 158 6.66 0.24 -4.15
CA HIS A 158 8.03 -0.09 -3.81
C HIS A 158 8.18 0.02 -2.30
N ILE A 159 8.67 -1.04 -1.67
CA ILE A 159 8.87 -1.11 -0.23
C ILE A 159 10.36 -1.33 0.02
N LEU A 160 10.98 -0.40 0.74
CA LEU A 160 12.38 -0.48 1.13
C LEU A 160 12.47 -0.58 2.65
N PHE A 161 13.10 -1.64 3.13
CA PHE A 161 13.44 -1.81 4.55
C PHE A 161 14.91 -1.42 4.77
N PRO A 162 15.20 -0.19 5.25
CA PRO A 162 16.57 0.18 5.55
C PRO A 162 17.10 -0.68 6.70
N ASN A 163 18.24 -1.35 6.48
CA ASN A 163 19.01 -2.07 7.50
C ASN A 163 18.32 -3.29 8.14
N VAL A 164 17.42 -3.99 7.44
CA VAL A 164 16.84 -5.25 7.96
C VAL A 164 17.66 -6.45 7.48
N LEU A 165 18.40 -7.07 8.40
CA LEU A 165 18.96 -8.41 8.21
C LEU A 165 17.90 -9.44 8.63
N LEU A 166 17.47 -10.29 7.70
CA LEU A 166 16.56 -11.37 8.02
C LEU A 166 17.34 -12.50 8.68
N THR A 167 17.06 -12.77 9.95
CA THR A 167 17.48 -13.99 10.63
C THR A 167 16.50 -15.11 10.31
N LEU A 168 16.99 -16.26 9.83
CA LEU A 168 16.17 -17.46 9.69
C LEU A 168 15.60 -17.82 11.07
N VAL A 169 14.28 -17.76 11.19
CA VAL A 169 13.59 -18.51 12.22
C VAL A 169 13.45 -19.92 11.67
N THR A 170 14.34 -20.81 12.08
CA THR A 170 14.20 -22.24 11.79
C THR A 170 13.05 -22.75 12.64
N TRP A 171 11.93 -23.09 12.01
CA TRP A 171 10.87 -23.85 12.64
C TRP A 171 11.23 -25.32 12.48
N GLU A 172 11.72 -25.94 13.56
CA GLU A 172 11.89 -27.39 13.67
C GLU A 172 10.54 -28.12 13.63
#